data_AF-A0A2D9C3I4-F1
#
_entry.id   AF-A0A2D9C3I4-F1
#
_cell.length_a   1.000
_cell.length_b   1.000
_cell.length_c   1.000
_cell.angle_alpha   90.00
_cell.angle_beta   90.00
_cell.angle_gamma   90.00
#
_symmetry.space_group_name_H-M   'P 1'
#
loop_
_entity.id
_entity.type
_entity.pdbx_description
1 polymer ?
#
loop_
_entity_poly.entity_id
_entity_poly.type
_entity_poly.pdbx_seq_one_letter_code
_entity_poly.pdbx_strand_id
1 'polypeptide(L)' 'MQKDKEHLSKLKAMVSNHQQWEQFNSYIDSLIAQQHRTMEQADNDKIIYRAQGAIFQLRRIKLLRDEVLKNG' A
#
# COMPACT_ATOMS: atom_id res chain seq x y z
N MET A 1 -2.69 14.46 14.11
CA MET A 1 -4.16 14.46 14.07
C MET A 1 -4.77 15.56 13.19
N GLN A 2 -4.50 16.86 13.38
CA GLN A 2 -5.04 17.91 12.49
C GLN A 2 -4.40 17.88 11.09
N LYS A 3 -3.06 17.78 11.02
CA LYS A 3 -2.29 17.73 9.76
C LYS A 3 -2.62 16.48 8.94
N ASP A 4 -2.81 15.33 9.59
CA ASP A 4 -3.13 14.08 8.89
C ASP A 4 -4.48 14.17 8.17
N LYS A 5 -5.49 14.80 8.78
CA LYS A 5 -6.79 15.05 8.14
C LYS A 5 -6.68 15.97 6.93
N GLU A 6 -5.85 17.01 7.02
CA GLU A 6 -5.58 17.92 5.89
C GLU A 6 -4.87 17.21 4.73
N HIS A 7 -3.93 16.32 5.02
CA HIS A 7 -3.29 15.49 3.99
C HIS A 7 -4.27 14.51 3.37
N LEU A 8 -5.11 13.83 4.17
CA LEU A 8 -6.09 12.87 3.68
C LEU A 8 -7.17 13.51 2.80
N SER A 9 -7.67 14.70 3.16
CA SER A 9 -8.66 15.40 2.34
C SER A 9 -8.13 15.77 0.95
N LYS A 10 -6.83 16.10 0.84
CA LYS A 10 -6.14 16.37 -0.43
C LYS A 10 -5.95 15.12 -1.30
N LEU A 11 -6.05 13.92 -0.74
CA LEU A 11 -5.93 12.65 -1.47
C LEU A 11 -7.27 12.11 -2.00
N LYS A 12 -8.39 12.78 -1.68
CA LYS A 12 -9.75 12.35 -2.06
C LYS A 12 -9.90 12.11 -3.56
N ALA A 13 -9.39 13.02 -4.39
CA ALA A 13 -9.46 12.91 -5.85
C ALA A 13 -8.74 11.66 -6.39
N MET A 14 -7.64 11.24 -5.75
CA MET A 14 -6.86 10.07 -6.15
C MET A 14 -7.60 8.76 -5.86
N VAL A 15 -8.32 8.68 -4.72
CA VAL A 15 -9.01 7.47 -4.29
C VAL A 15 -10.47 7.39 -4.77
N SER A 16 -11.04 8.50 -5.25
CA SER A 16 -12.43 8.57 -5.70
C SER A 16 -12.65 8.00 -7.11
N ASN A 17 -11.63 8.03 -7.97
CA ASN A 17 -11.73 7.41 -9.29
C ASN A 17 -11.59 5.89 -9.16
N HIS A 18 -12.71 5.17 -9.30
CA HIS A 18 -12.75 3.72 -9.08
C HIS A 18 -11.78 2.95 -9.98
N GLN A 19 -11.74 3.27 -11.28
CA GLN A 19 -10.88 2.58 -12.24
C GLN A 19 -9.39 2.80 -11.93
N GLN A 20 -9.00 4.05 -11.65
CA GLN A 20 -7.61 4.37 -11.30
C GLN A 20 -7.20 3.70 -9.98
N TRP A 21 -8.10 3.71 -8.99
CA TRP A 21 -7.86 3.06 -7.71
C TRP A 21 -7.72 1.54 -7.84
N GLU A 22 -8.55 0.90 -8.65
CA GLU A 22 -8.45 -0.53 -8.92
C GLU A 22 -7.10 -0.89 -9.58
N GLN A 23 -6.71 -0.17 -10.63
CA GLN A 23 -5.42 -0.36 -11.30
C GLN A 23 -4.24 -0.14 -10.34
N PHE A 24 -4.33 0.87 -9.48
CA PHE A 24 -3.34 1.09 -8.42
C PHE A 24 -3.24 -0.11 -7.47
N ASN A 25 -4.39 -0.66 -7.01
CA ASN A 25 -4.38 -1.85 -6.16
C ASN A 25 -3.79 -3.06 -6.87
N SER A 26 -4.12 -3.29 -8.14
CA SER A 26 -3.54 -4.38 -8.93
C SER A 26 -2.02 -4.26 -9.04
N TYR A 27 -1.50 -3.03 -9.22
CA TYR A 27 -0.07 -2.79 -9.21
C TYR A 27 0.55 -3.09 -7.83
N ILE A 28 -0.07 -2.66 -6.73
CA ILE A 28 0.41 -2.98 -5.38
C ILE A 28 0.43 -4.51 -5.15
N ASP A 29 -0.57 -5.24 -5.63
CA ASP A 29 -0.60 -6.70 -5.55
C ASP A 29 0.54 -7.35 -6.35
N SER A 30 0.89 -6.77 -7.51
CA SER A 30 2.06 -7.22 -8.28
C SER A 30 3.38 -7.02 -7.52
N LEU A 31 3.53 -5.92 -6.79
CA LEU A 31 4.70 -5.63 -5.95
C LEU A 31 4.77 -6.60 -4.76
N ILE A 32 3.64 -6.88 -4.11
CA ILE A 32 3.55 -7.87 -3.03
C ILE A 32 3.98 -9.25 -3.54
N ALA A 33 3.48 -9.67 -4.71
CA ALA A 33 3.89 -10.93 -5.33
C ALA A 33 5.40 -10.97 -5.64
N GLN A 34 5.99 -9.84 -6.04
CA GLN A 34 7.44 -9.74 -6.23
C GLN A 34 8.20 -9.92 -4.91
N GLN A 35 7.75 -9.31 -3.82
CA GLN A 35 8.37 -9.49 -2.50
C GLN A 35 8.26 -10.94 -2.00
N HIS A 36 7.15 -11.63 -2.29
CA HIS A 36 7.03 -13.07 -2.01
C HIS A 36 8.07 -13.89 -2.77
N ARG A 37 8.27 -13.64 -4.08
CA ARG A 37 9.34 -14.29 -4.85
C ARG A 37 10.73 -13.97 -4.28
N THR A 38 10.96 -12.73 -3.83
CA THR A 38 12.22 -12.37 -3.15
C THR A 38 12.43 -13.17 -1.87
N MET A 39 11.38 -13.43 -1.09
CA MET A 39 11.48 -14.29 0.09
C MET A 39 11.78 -15.74 -0.27
N GLU A 40 11.15 -16.28 -1.31
CA GLU A 40 11.36 -17.65 -1.78
C GLU A 40 12.81 -17.89 -2.26
N GLN A 41 13.43 -16.86 -2.85
CA GLN A 41 14.79 -16.91 -3.38
C GLN A 41 15.85 -16.42 -2.36
N ALA A 42 15.45 -16.03 -1.16
CA ALA A 42 16.38 -15.46 -0.19
C ALA A 42 17.35 -16.51 0.36
N ASP A 43 18.62 -16.14 0.45
CA ASP A 43 19.70 -16.94 1.04
C ASP A 43 19.94 -16.61 2.52
N ASN A 44 19.28 -15.57 3.04
CA ASN A 44 19.40 -15.14 4.43
C ASN A 44 18.13 -14.44 4.96
N ASP A 45 17.98 -14.54 6.28
CA ASP A 45 16.81 -14.03 7.00
C ASP A 45 16.68 -12.50 6.94
N LYS A 46 17.78 -11.75 6.77
CA LYS A 46 17.72 -10.28 6.67
C LYS A 46 16.99 -9.83 5.41
N ILE A 47 17.05 -10.60 4.31
CA ILE A 47 16.28 -10.31 3.09
C ILE A 47 14.79 -10.61 3.34
N ILE A 48 14.51 -11.74 4.01
CA ILE A 48 13.15 -12.16 4.36
C ILE A 48 12.47 -11.09 5.23
N TYR A 49 13.12 -10.61 6.30
CA TYR A 49 12.53 -9.60 7.18
C TYR A 49 12.26 -8.27 6.48
N ARG A 50 13.13 -7.86 5.54
CA ARG A 50 12.90 -6.65 4.73
C ARG A 50 11.71 -6.80 3.81
N ALA A 51 11.61 -7.94 3.11
CA ALA A 51 10.48 -8.23 2.23
C ALA A 51 9.15 -8.28 2.99
N GLN A 52 9.13 -8.87 4.19
CA GLN A 52 7.97 -8.86 5.09
C GLN A 52 7.56 -7.44 5.48
N GLY A 53 8.52 -6.59 5.87
CA GLY A 53 8.27 -5.19 6.18
C GLY A 53 7.69 -4.41 4.98
N ALA A 54 8.21 -4.65 3.78
CA ALA A 54 7.70 -4.07 2.55
C ALA A 54 6.25 -4.51 2.27
N ILE A 55 5.95 -5.81 2.37
CA ILE A 55 4.59 -6.35 2.21
C ILE A 55 3.63 -5.72 3.21
N PHE A 56 4.04 -5.58 4.48
CA PHE A 56 3.21 -4.96 5.51
C PHE A 56 2.84 -3.52 5.14
N GLN A 57 3.81 -2.71 4.71
CA GLN A 57 3.54 -1.32 4.31
C GLN A 57 2.70 -1.22 3.03
N LEU A 58 2.96 -2.08 2.04
CA LEU A 58 2.16 -2.14 0.79
C LEU A 58 0.69 -2.46 1.09
N ARG A 59 0.41 -3.42 1.99
CA ARG A 59 -0.95 -3.73 2.43
C ARG A 59 -1.60 -2.55 3.15
N ARG A 60 -0.84 -1.83 3.97
CA ARG A 60 -1.35 -0.62 4.65
C ARG A 60 -1.73 0.47 3.67
N ILE A 61 -0.96 0.66 2.59
CA ILE A 61 -1.27 1.65 1.54
C ILE A 61 -2.60 1.32 0.82
N LYS A 62 -2.96 0.04 0.68
CA LYS A 62 -4.28 -0.36 0.12
C LYS A 62 -5.46 0.11 0.99
N LEU A 63 -5.24 0.39 2.27
CA LEU A 63 -6.27 0.93 3.18
C LEU A 63 -6.46 2.44 3.03
N LEU A 64 -5.63 3.13 2.24
CA LEU A 64 -5.66 4.58 2.11
C LEU A 64 -7.04 5.11 1.67
N ARG A 65 -7.74 4.41 0.77
CA ARG A 65 -9.09 4.81 0.35
C ARG A 65 -10.06 4.83 1.53
N ASP A 66 -10.03 3.81 2.37
CA ASP A 66 -10.88 3.74 3.56
C ASP A 66 -10.49 4.82 4.57
N GLU A 67 -9.19 5.07 4.75
CA GLU A 67 -8.69 6.12 5.62
C GLU A 67 -9.11 7.52 5.16
N VAL A 68 -9.06 7.79 3.85
CA VAL A 68 -9.51 9.06 3.25
C VAL A 68 -11.02 9.21 3.36
N LEU A 69 -11.80 8.17 3.07
CA LEU A 69 -13.27 8.24 3.16
C LEU A 69 -13.77 8.38 4.60
N LYS A 70 -13.06 7.84 5.58
CA LYS A 70 -13.41 7.97 7.01
C LYS A 70 -13.03 9.34 7.61
N ASN A 71 -12.03 10.01 7.06
CA ASN A 71 -11.42 11.20 7.69
C ASN A 71 -11.50 12.49 6.85
N GLY A 72 -12.02 12.47 5.62
CA GLY A 72 -12.14 13.63 4.73
C GLY A 72 -13.45 13.71 3.96
#